data_AF-H3CRT3-F1
#
_entry.id   AF-H3CRT3-F1
#
_cell.length_a   1.000
_cell.length_b   1.000
_cell.length_c   1.000
_cell.angle_alpha   90.00
_cell.angle_beta   90.00
_cell.angle_gamma   90.00
#
_symmetry.space_group_name_H-M   'P 1'
#
loop_
_entity.id
_entity.type
_entity.pdbx_description
1 polymer ?
#
loop_
_entity_poly.entity_id
_entity_poly.type
_entity_poly.pdbx_seq_one_letter_code
_entity_poly.pdbx_strand_id
1 'polypeptide(L)'
;RMHRTTRIKITELNPHLMCVLCGGYFIDATTIIECLHSFCKMCIVRYLETNKYCPICDVQVHKTKPLLNIRSDKTLQDIVYKLVPGLFKNEMKRRRDFYAEHPVDASNGSNEDRGEVADEDKRIITDDEIISLSIEFFDHSRLGGSVEEKSSKEQATHKRYLQCPAAMTVMHLRKFLRSKMDIPSIYQVDVMYEDEPLKDYYTLMDIAYIYTWRRNGPLPLKYRVRPNCKKMKVSHAQQEGQNSTSRSGLESDSASDKAGSPAGAPSTSSSLPSPGTPAQSPQPPAPSNVNGRSFTQFASCGKARKESLNGSSG
;
A
#
# COMPACT_ATOMS: atom_id res chain seq x y z
N ARG A 1 0.74 -22.18 -4.69
CA ARG A 1 0.45 -21.66 -3.32
C ARG A 1 -0.37 -20.39 -3.52
N MET A 2 -1.71 -20.44 -3.34
CA MET A 2 -2.54 -19.23 -3.42
C MET A 2 -2.10 -18.28 -2.31
N HIS A 3 -1.89 -16.99 -2.62
CA HIS A 3 -1.82 -15.99 -1.56
C HIS A 3 -3.17 -16.01 -0.85
N ARG A 4 -3.14 -16.48 0.40
CA ARG A 4 -4.31 -16.60 1.26
C ARG A 4 -4.53 -15.22 1.83
N THR A 5 -5.71 -14.64 1.66
CA THR A 5 -6.09 -13.43 2.39
C THR A 5 -6.01 -13.73 3.89
N THR A 6 -4.96 -13.23 4.56
CA THR A 6 -4.79 -13.37 5.99
C THR A 6 -5.52 -12.24 6.69
N ARG A 7 -6.42 -12.59 7.61
CA ARG A 7 -7.10 -11.64 8.49
C ARG A 7 -6.40 -11.68 9.84
N ILE A 8 -5.84 -10.54 10.25
CA ILE A 8 -5.18 -10.35 11.54
C ILE A 8 -5.99 -9.31 12.31
N LYS A 9 -6.16 -9.51 13.62
CA LYS A 9 -6.85 -8.51 14.45
C LYS A 9 -5.98 -7.27 14.57
N ILE A 10 -6.56 -6.10 14.38
CA ILE A 10 -5.84 -4.82 14.50
C ILE A 10 -5.16 -4.65 15.86
N THR A 11 -5.78 -5.19 16.93
CA THR A 11 -5.23 -5.18 18.28
C THR A 11 -3.86 -5.86 18.41
N GLU A 12 -3.56 -6.84 17.55
CA GLU A 12 -2.25 -7.50 17.51
C GLU A 12 -1.18 -6.61 16.83
N LEU A 13 -1.61 -5.68 15.97
CA LEU A 13 -0.74 -4.73 15.28
C LEU A 13 -0.57 -3.41 16.05
N ASN A 14 -1.53 -3.05 16.91
CA ASN A 14 -1.54 -1.80 17.67
C ASN A 14 -0.19 -1.44 18.34
N PRO A 15 0.56 -2.36 18.97
CA PRO A 15 1.87 -2.03 19.57
C PRO A 15 2.87 -1.43 18.58
N HIS A 16 2.69 -1.69 17.28
CA HIS A 16 3.55 -1.19 16.20
C HIS A 16 2.99 0.05 15.49
N LEU A 17 1.76 0.47 15.82
CA LEU A 17 1.04 1.55 15.13
C LEU A 17 0.69 2.72 16.05
N MET A 18 0.95 2.60 17.36
CA MET A 18 0.58 3.57 18.38
C MET A 18 1.77 4.36 18.91
N CYS A 19 1.53 5.65 19.14
CA CYS A 19 2.47 6.57 19.76
C CYS A 19 2.39 6.46 21.28
N VAL A 20 3.53 6.15 21.93
CA VAL A 20 3.60 6.03 23.40
C VAL A 20 3.33 7.36 24.13
N LEU A 21 3.58 8.51 23.48
CA LEU A 21 3.40 9.82 24.12
C LEU A 21 1.94 10.26 24.23
N CYS A 22 1.06 9.86 23.31
CA CYS A 22 -0.35 10.23 23.33
C CYS A 22 -1.31 9.04 23.48
N GLY A 23 -0.83 7.80 23.35
CA GLY A 23 -1.63 6.59 23.39
C GLY A 23 -2.53 6.36 22.15
N GLY A 24 -2.47 7.24 21.15
CA GLY A 24 -3.21 7.11 19.89
C GLY A 24 -2.37 6.52 18.76
N TYR A 25 -3.00 6.28 17.60
CA TYR A 25 -2.27 5.92 16.37
C TYR A 25 -1.34 7.04 15.90
N PHE A 26 -0.28 6.69 15.17
CA PHE A 26 0.63 7.68 14.59
C PHE A 26 -0.11 8.61 13.61
N ILE A 27 0.01 9.91 13.86
CA ILE A 27 -0.37 11.00 12.95
C ILE A 27 0.88 11.81 12.68
N ASP A 28 1.22 11.99 11.41
CA ASP A 28 2.49 12.53 10.93
C ASP A 28 3.69 11.86 11.64
N ALA A 29 3.82 10.54 11.46
CA ALA A 29 4.86 9.73 12.06
C ALA A 29 6.23 10.39 11.88
N THR A 30 6.96 10.50 12.98
CA THR A 30 8.25 11.17 13.06
C THR A 30 9.18 10.29 13.87
N THR A 31 10.31 9.93 13.28
CA THR A 31 11.25 8.95 13.81
C THR A 31 12.54 9.64 14.23
N ILE A 32 13.06 9.27 15.40
CA ILE A 32 14.38 9.69 15.89
C ILE A 32 15.44 8.88 15.13
N ILE A 33 16.39 9.55 14.48
CA ILE A 33 17.39 8.89 13.63
C ILE A 33 18.30 7.95 14.43
N GLU A 34 18.75 8.40 15.61
CA GLU A 34 19.76 7.69 16.42
C GLU A 34 19.28 6.34 16.99
N CYS A 35 17.98 6.16 17.19
CA CYS A 35 17.42 4.96 17.84
C CYS A 35 16.22 4.35 17.11
N LEU A 36 15.78 4.93 16.00
CA LEU A 36 14.65 4.49 15.18
C LEU A 36 13.31 4.34 15.93
N HIS A 37 13.13 5.04 17.05
CA HIS A 37 11.85 5.13 17.73
C HIS A 37 10.96 6.20 17.09
N SER A 38 9.70 5.85 16.83
CA SER A 38 8.72 6.68 16.14
C SER A 38 7.64 7.21 17.07
N PHE A 39 7.15 8.42 16.78
CA PHE A 39 6.16 9.17 17.53
C PHE A 39 5.29 10.01 16.58
N CYS A 40 4.18 10.58 17.03
CA CYS A 40 3.49 11.63 16.26
C CYS A 40 4.37 12.90 16.22
N LYS A 41 4.40 13.61 15.08
CA LYS A 41 5.18 14.85 14.88
C LYS A 41 5.00 15.83 16.04
N MET A 42 3.75 16.19 16.35
CA MET A 42 3.46 17.17 17.39
C MET A 42 3.88 16.69 18.79
N CYS A 43 3.76 15.40 19.07
CA CYS A 43 4.13 14.82 20.36
C CYS A 43 5.64 14.89 20.59
N ILE A 44 6.44 14.43 19.62
CA ILE A 44 7.89 14.41 19.80
C ILE A 44 8.50 15.81 19.73
N VAL A 45 7.98 16.71 18.89
CA VAL A 45 8.45 18.10 18.84
C VAL A 45 8.23 18.78 20.19
N ARG A 46 7.02 18.68 20.76
CA ARG A 46 6.72 19.26 22.08
C ARG A 46 7.56 18.66 23.19
N TYR A 47 7.78 17.34 23.18
CA TYR A 47 8.60 16.67 24.18
C TYR A 47 10.06 17.14 24.13
N LEU A 48 10.61 17.30 22.92
CA LEU A 48 12.00 17.71 22.70
C LEU A 48 12.28 19.21 22.91
N GLU A 49 11.26 20.02 23.18
CA GLU A 49 11.44 21.41 23.65
C GLU A 49 12.07 21.45 25.05
N THR A 50 11.78 20.44 25.88
CA THR A 50 12.24 20.37 27.28
C THR A 50 13.24 19.24 27.53
N ASN A 51 13.33 18.25 26.63
CA ASN A 51 14.15 17.06 26.81
C ASN A 51 15.08 16.82 25.60
N LYS A 52 16.23 16.17 25.84
CA LYS A 52 17.21 15.83 24.78
C LYS A 52 17.42 14.34 24.58
N TYR A 53 16.62 13.51 25.25
CA TYR A 53 16.76 12.05 25.29
C TYR A 53 15.50 11.39 24.77
N CYS A 54 15.61 10.20 24.19
CA CYS A 54 14.48 9.45 23.66
C CYS A 54 13.50 9.06 24.80
N PRO A 55 12.18 9.25 24.66
CA PRO A 55 11.18 8.84 25.66
C PRO A 55 11.11 7.33 25.96
N ILE A 56 11.72 6.49 25.12
CA ILE A 56 11.62 5.02 25.20
C ILE A 56 12.90 4.39 25.74
N CYS A 57 14.06 4.82 25.24
CA CYS A 57 15.34 4.17 25.52
C CYS A 57 16.41 5.10 26.11
N ASP A 58 16.06 6.35 26.41
CA ASP A 58 16.96 7.36 27.00
C ASP A 58 18.25 7.64 26.19
N VAL A 59 18.31 7.20 24.94
CA VAL A 59 19.40 7.57 24.02
C VAL A 59 19.33 9.08 23.75
N GLN A 60 20.48 9.77 23.83
CA GLN A 60 20.56 11.19 23.55
C GLN A 60 20.27 11.45 22.06
N VAL A 61 19.19 12.20 21.79
CA VAL A 61 18.74 12.50 20.42
C VAL A 61 19.75 13.41 19.71
N HIS A 62 20.21 14.45 20.40
CA HIS A 62 21.24 15.37 19.93
C HIS A 62 21.81 16.16 21.11
N LYS A 63 23.07 16.61 21.03
CA LYS A 63 23.77 17.34 22.11
C LYS A 63 23.09 18.68 22.48
N THR A 64 22.75 19.48 21.47
CA THR A 64 22.20 20.85 21.66
C THR A 64 20.79 21.03 21.11
N LYS A 65 20.53 20.61 19.87
CA LYS A 65 19.27 20.80 19.15
C LYS A 65 18.62 19.46 18.73
N PRO A 66 17.81 18.81 19.60
CA PRO A 66 17.18 17.51 19.31
C PRO A 66 16.35 17.47 18.03
N LEU A 67 15.72 18.59 17.64
CA LEU A 67 14.90 18.69 16.42
C LEU A 67 15.69 18.45 15.12
N LEU A 68 17.02 18.53 15.13
CA LEU A 68 17.84 18.24 13.94
C LEU A 68 17.90 16.74 13.61
N ASN A 69 17.71 15.88 14.63
CA ASN A 69 17.87 14.42 14.55
C ASN A 69 16.53 13.67 14.57
N ILE A 70 15.44 14.34 14.18
CA ILE A 70 14.16 13.71 13.89
C ILE A 70 13.80 13.90 12.42
N ARG A 71 13.11 12.91 11.83
CA ARG A 71 12.66 12.94 10.43
C ARG A 71 11.24 12.44 10.31
N SER A 72 10.48 13.04 9.41
CA SER A 72 9.16 12.52 9.03
C SER A 72 9.33 11.13 8.41
N ASP A 73 8.58 10.16 8.93
CA ASP A 73 8.58 8.79 8.47
C ASP A 73 7.34 8.53 7.62
N LYS A 74 7.46 8.89 6.34
CA LYS A 74 6.34 8.78 5.41
C LYS A 74 5.90 7.32 5.21
N THR A 75 6.84 6.39 5.20
CA THR A 75 6.53 4.97 4.98
C THR A 75 5.76 4.40 6.16
N LEU A 76 6.18 4.67 7.40
CA LEU A 76 5.42 4.25 8.58
C LEU A 76 4.04 4.89 8.60
N GLN A 77 3.93 6.18 8.26
CA GLN A 77 2.64 6.85 8.20
C GLN A 77 1.71 6.22 7.14
N ASP A 78 2.23 5.90 5.95
CA ASP A 78 1.48 5.25 4.89
C ASP A 78 1.03 3.83 5.32
N ILE A 79 1.86 3.09 6.07
CA ILE A 79 1.50 1.79 6.65
C ILE A 79 0.35 1.94 7.64
N VAL A 80 0.45 2.88 8.57
CA VAL A 80 -0.57 3.13 9.59
C VAL A 80 -1.90 3.51 8.94
N TYR A 81 -1.88 4.41 7.96
CA TYR A 81 -3.10 4.81 7.23
C TYR A 81 -3.73 3.70 6.38
N LYS A 82 -2.94 2.77 5.85
CA LYS A 82 -3.46 1.61 5.09
C LYS A 82 -4.01 0.51 6.01
N LEU A 83 -3.41 0.31 7.18
CA LEU A 83 -3.80 -0.76 8.10
C LEU A 83 -4.95 -0.38 9.02
N VAL A 84 -5.05 0.88 9.44
CA VAL A 84 -6.09 1.35 10.36
C VAL A 84 -7.29 1.88 9.56
N PRO A 85 -8.44 1.18 9.55
CA PRO A 85 -9.59 1.58 8.75
C PRO A 85 -10.11 2.96 9.14
N GLY A 86 -10.33 3.81 8.13
CA GLY A 86 -10.91 5.14 8.30
C GLY A 86 -10.02 6.18 9.00
N LEU A 87 -8.82 5.82 9.47
CA LEU A 87 -7.95 6.75 10.21
C LEU A 87 -7.59 7.97 9.38
N PHE A 88 -7.16 7.77 8.13
CA PHE A 88 -6.81 8.87 7.23
C PHE A 88 -8.00 9.80 6.97
N LYS A 89 -9.17 9.23 6.63
CA LYS A 89 -10.40 10.01 6.37
C LYS A 89 -10.81 10.83 7.60
N ASN A 90 -10.74 10.23 8.79
CA ASN A 90 -11.07 10.89 10.05
C ASN A 90 -10.08 12.02 10.38
N GLU A 91 -8.78 11.81 10.16
CA GLU A 91 -7.76 12.84 10.39
C GLU A 91 -7.91 14.02 9.42
N MET A 92 -8.09 13.76 8.13
CA MET A 92 -8.31 14.84 7.16
C MET A 92 -9.61 15.60 7.43
N LYS A 93 -10.67 14.91 7.86
CA LYS A 93 -11.91 15.56 8.33
C LYS A 93 -11.64 16.49 9.51
N ARG A 94 -10.90 16.05 10.53
CA ARG A 94 -10.55 16.90 11.69
C ARG A 94 -9.77 18.15 11.28
N ARG A 95 -8.81 18.02 10.34
CA ARG A 95 -8.05 19.15 9.80
C ARG A 95 -8.98 20.15 9.10
N ARG A 96 -9.87 19.68 8.22
CA ARG A 96 -10.85 20.54 7.53
C ARG A 96 -11.79 21.25 8.50
N ASP A 97 -12.36 20.51 9.45
CA ASP A 97 -13.28 21.07 10.44
C ASP A 97 -12.59 22.18 11.25
N PHE A 98 -11.34 21.97 11.66
CA PHE A 98 -10.56 22.98 12.39
C PHE A 98 -10.33 24.26 11.57
N TYR A 99 -9.88 24.14 10.33
CA TYR A 99 -9.59 25.32 9.49
C TYR A 99 -10.84 26.01 8.94
N ALA A 100 -11.98 25.31 8.87
CA ALA A 100 -13.27 25.95 8.57
C ALA A 100 -13.66 26.97 9.65
N GLU A 101 -13.31 26.71 10.90
CA GLU A 101 -13.54 27.61 12.04
C GLU A 101 -12.40 28.63 12.23
N HIS A 102 -11.21 28.37 11.68
CA HIS A 102 -10.00 29.21 11.83
C HIS A 102 -9.41 29.64 10.48
N PRO A 103 -10.12 30.46 9.68
CA PRO A 103 -9.71 30.80 8.32
C PRO A 103 -8.41 31.61 8.21
N VAL A 104 -8.02 32.33 9.28
CA VAL A 104 -6.80 33.16 9.30
C VAL A 104 -5.54 32.30 9.39
N ASP A 105 -5.57 31.19 10.12
CA ASP A 105 -4.42 30.29 10.29
C ASP A 105 -4.22 29.36 9.09
N ALA A 106 -5.21 29.30 8.22
CA ALA A 106 -5.22 28.38 7.10
C ALA A 106 -4.14 28.77 6.07
N SER A 107 -3.84 30.06 5.86
CA SER A 107 -2.93 30.56 4.82
C SER A 107 -1.49 30.05 4.90
N ASN A 108 -1.09 29.45 6.02
CA ASN A 108 0.30 29.08 6.30
C ASN A 108 0.59 27.57 6.17
N GLY A 109 -0.42 26.74 5.88
CA GLY A 109 -0.29 25.29 5.76
C GLY A 109 -0.29 24.77 4.32
N SER A 110 0.28 23.59 4.10
CA SER A 110 0.09 22.86 2.84
C SER A 110 -1.36 22.38 2.70
N ASN A 111 -1.77 21.98 1.49
CA ASN A 111 -3.10 21.40 1.26
C ASN A 111 -3.36 20.17 2.15
N GLU A 112 -2.33 19.35 2.42
CA GLU A 112 -2.44 18.18 3.31
C GLU A 112 -2.58 18.58 4.78
N ASP A 113 -1.93 19.67 5.21
CA ASP A 113 -2.10 20.23 6.56
C ASP A 113 -3.53 20.73 6.77
N ARG A 114 -4.17 21.27 5.72
CA ARG A 114 -5.56 21.75 5.73
C ARG A 114 -6.60 20.64 5.58
N GLY A 115 -6.17 19.40 5.33
CA GLY A 115 -7.06 18.29 4.99
C GLY A 115 -7.72 18.43 3.60
N GLU A 116 -7.16 19.26 2.73
CA GLU A 116 -7.61 19.50 1.35
C GLU A 116 -6.83 18.60 0.38
N VAL A 117 -6.89 17.28 0.58
CA VAL A 117 -6.20 16.34 -0.30
C VAL A 117 -7.11 15.97 -1.48
N ALA A 118 -6.83 16.48 -2.68
CA ALA A 118 -7.64 16.23 -3.89
C ALA A 118 -7.80 14.74 -4.27
N ASP A 119 -7.04 13.85 -3.61
CA ASP A 119 -6.98 12.40 -3.84
C ASP A 119 -7.30 11.59 -2.56
N GLU A 120 -8.09 12.13 -1.62
CA GLU A 120 -8.44 11.43 -0.36
C GLU A 120 -8.95 10.00 -0.61
N ASP A 121 -9.87 9.85 -1.57
CA ASP A 121 -10.46 8.56 -1.95
C ASP A 121 -9.66 7.82 -3.03
N LYS A 122 -8.50 8.33 -3.48
CA LYS A 122 -7.73 7.70 -4.58
C LYS A 122 -6.45 6.99 -4.14
N ARG A 123 -5.96 7.26 -2.92
CA ARG A 123 -4.69 6.69 -2.43
C ARG A 123 -4.84 5.38 -1.66
N ILE A 124 -5.99 5.20 -1.01
CA ILE A 124 -6.30 4.01 -0.23
C ILE A 124 -7.37 3.23 -0.98
N ILE A 125 -7.10 1.97 -1.25
CA ILE A 125 -7.99 1.02 -1.90
C ILE A 125 -8.23 -0.07 -0.87
N THR A 126 -9.48 -0.28 -0.47
CA THR A 126 -9.84 -1.37 0.43
C THR A 126 -10.38 -2.56 -0.36
N ASP A 127 -10.46 -3.74 0.26
CA ASP A 127 -10.85 -4.98 -0.43
C ASP A 127 -12.35 -5.03 -0.79
N ASP A 128 -13.17 -4.26 -0.08
CA ASP A 128 -14.61 -4.08 -0.30
C ASP A 128 -14.96 -3.01 -1.34
N GLU A 129 -13.99 -2.23 -1.82
CA GLU A 129 -14.23 -1.18 -2.83
C GLU A 129 -14.46 -1.75 -4.24
N ILE A 130 -15.22 -0.99 -5.06
CA ILE A 130 -15.39 -1.28 -6.49
C ILE A 130 -14.33 -0.52 -7.29
N ILE A 131 -13.57 -1.25 -8.11
CA ILE A 131 -12.60 -0.71 -9.06
C ILE A 131 -13.22 -0.69 -10.46
N SER A 132 -13.14 0.47 -11.11
CA SER A 132 -13.40 0.61 -12.55
C SER A 132 -12.16 0.23 -13.33
N LEU A 133 -12.28 -0.71 -14.26
CA LEU A 133 -11.20 -1.16 -15.12
C LEU A 133 -11.63 -1.18 -16.58
N SER A 134 -10.65 -1.13 -17.47
CA SER A 134 -10.84 -1.34 -18.90
C SER A 134 -10.02 -2.55 -19.35
N ILE A 135 -10.56 -3.33 -20.27
CA ILE A 135 -9.90 -4.51 -20.81
C ILE A 135 -9.99 -4.53 -22.33
N GLU A 136 -8.84 -4.62 -22.99
CA GLU A 136 -8.73 -4.61 -24.45
C GLU A 136 -7.86 -5.77 -24.95
N PHE A 137 -8.11 -6.23 -26.17
CA PHE A 137 -7.26 -7.25 -26.80
C PHE A 137 -5.90 -6.64 -27.16
N PHE A 138 -4.82 -7.35 -26.81
CA PHE A 138 -3.47 -6.98 -27.16
C PHE A 138 -3.20 -7.35 -28.62
N ASP A 139 -3.07 -6.32 -29.45
CA ASP A 139 -2.73 -6.47 -30.87
C ASP A 139 -1.22 -6.27 -31.08
N HIS A 140 -0.51 -7.38 -31.34
CA HIS A 140 0.93 -7.34 -31.61
C HIS A 140 1.27 -6.59 -32.90
N SER A 141 0.30 -6.46 -33.82
CA SER A 141 0.51 -5.86 -35.14
C SER A 141 0.66 -4.34 -35.09
N ARG A 142 0.30 -3.68 -33.97
CA ARG A 142 0.41 -2.21 -33.80
C ARG A 142 1.79 -1.73 -33.31
N LEU A 143 2.67 -2.64 -32.91
CA LEU A 143 4.03 -2.33 -32.43
C LEU A 143 5.07 -2.28 -33.56
N GLY A 144 4.73 -2.75 -34.76
CA GLY A 144 5.55 -2.61 -35.97
C GLY A 144 5.10 -1.39 -36.77
N GLY A 145 5.75 -0.26 -36.59
CA GLY A 145 5.36 1.00 -37.22
C GLY A 145 5.31 0.92 -38.74
N SER A 146 4.13 1.19 -39.31
CA SER A 146 4.00 1.87 -40.59
C SER A 146 3.37 3.22 -40.31
N VAL A 147 4.15 4.29 -40.49
CA VAL A 147 3.64 5.66 -40.56
C VAL A 147 2.85 5.75 -41.85
N GLU A 148 1.54 5.49 -41.78
CA GLU A 148 0.60 6.01 -42.76
C GLU A 148 -0.47 6.79 -42.02
N GLU A 149 -0.34 8.11 -42.08
CA GLU A 149 -1.43 9.03 -41.79
C GLU A 149 -2.61 8.70 -42.71
N LYS A 150 -3.65 8.09 -42.16
CA LYS A 150 -5.00 8.18 -42.72
C LYS A 150 -5.99 8.59 -41.63
N SER A 151 -6.61 9.73 -41.91
CA SER A 151 -7.61 10.42 -41.13
C SER A 151 -8.93 9.65 -41.01
N SER A 152 -9.54 9.80 -39.83
CA SER A 152 -10.98 9.71 -39.54
C SER A 152 -11.75 8.47 -40.02
N LYS A 153 -11.84 7.46 -39.15
CA LYS A 153 -13.10 6.80 -38.74
C LYS A 153 -12.78 5.87 -37.57
N GLU A 154 -13.32 6.21 -36.40
CA GLU A 154 -13.69 5.35 -35.29
C GLU A 154 -13.44 3.85 -35.51
N GLN A 155 -12.18 3.41 -35.45
CA GLN A 155 -11.85 2.00 -35.47
C GLN A 155 -12.06 1.54 -34.04
N ALA A 156 -13.32 1.26 -33.70
CA ALA A 156 -13.81 0.98 -32.37
C ALA A 156 -12.81 0.10 -31.64
N THR A 157 -12.00 0.70 -30.76
CA THR A 157 -11.11 -0.04 -29.88
C THR A 157 -12.03 -0.98 -29.13
N HIS A 158 -11.87 -2.30 -29.29
CA HIS A 158 -12.69 -3.32 -28.62
C HIS A 158 -12.32 -3.39 -27.12
N LYS A 159 -12.35 -2.22 -26.50
CA LYS A 159 -12.07 -1.91 -25.12
C LYS A 159 -13.39 -1.97 -24.39
N ARG A 160 -13.45 -2.86 -23.41
CA ARG A 160 -14.63 -3.05 -22.57
C ARG A 160 -14.34 -2.49 -21.19
N TYR A 161 -15.33 -1.87 -20.57
CA TYR A 161 -15.22 -1.33 -19.24
C TYR A 161 -15.98 -2.22 -18.26
N LEU A 162 -15.42 -2.43 -17.08
CA LEU A 162 -15.96 -3.31 -16.05
C LEU A 162 -15.87 -2.61 -14.69
N GLN A 163 -16.88 -2.82 -13.86
CA GLN A 163 -16.81 -2.54 -12.44
C GLN A 163 -16.64 -3.86 -11.70
N CYS A 164 -15.59 -3.98 -10.91
CA CYS A 164 -15.24 -5.22 -10.22
C CYS A 164 -14.86 -4.94 -8.77
N PRO A 165 -15.21 -5.81 -7.82
CA PRO A 165 -14.66 -5.74 -6.46
C PRO A 165 -13.14 -5.76 -6.50
N ALA A 166 -12.50 -4.93 -5.68
CA ALA A 166 -11.05 -4.79 -5.59
C ALA A 166 -10.35 -6.12 -5.26
N ALA A 167 -11.02 -6.99 -4.48
CA ALA A 167 -10.57 -8.34 -4.16
C ALA A 167 -10.63 -9.35 -5.34
N MET A 168 -11.19 -8.99 -6.50
CA MET A 168 -11.23 -9.87 -7.67
C MET A 168 -9.81 -10.14 -8.19
N THR A 169 -9.51 -11.40 -8.52
CA THR A 169 -8.17 -11.80 -8.98
C THR A 169 -8.04 -11.81 -10.50
N VAL A 170 -6.81 -11.77 -10.98
CA VAL A 170 -6.45 -12.02 -12.38
C VAL A 170 -6.98 -13.37 -12.87
N MET A 171 -6.98 -14.41 -12.02
CA MET A 171 -7.60 -15.70 -12.34
C MET A 171 -9.10 -15.55 -12.64
N HIS A 172 -9.82 -14.73 -11.89
CA HIS A 172 -11.25 -14.47 -12.16
C HIS A 172 -11.43 -13.79 -13.52
N LEU A 173 -10.63 -12.75 -13.82
CA LEU A 173 -10.66 -12.06 -15.11
C LEU A 173 -10.35 -13.02 -16.28
N ARG A 174 -9.37 -13.90 -16.11
CA ARG A 174 -9.02 -14.90 -17.14
C ARG A 174 -10.18 -15.85 -17.42
N LYS A 175 -10.83 -16.37 -16.37
CA LYS A 175 -12.01 -17.25 -16.51
C LYS A 175 -13.16 -16.50 -17.18
N PHE A 176 -13.39 -15.25 -16.78
CA PHE A 176 -14.39 -14.38 -17.40
C PHE A 176 -14.13 -14.20 -18.90
N LEU A 177 -12.91 -13.82 -19.30
CA LEU A 177 -12.55 -13.64 -20.71
C LEU A 177 -12.70 -14.93 -21.51
N ARG A 178 -12.26 -16.06 -20.95
CA ARG A 178 -12.41 -17.36 -21.60
C ARG A 178 -13.88 -17.69 -21.89
N SER A 179 -14.76 -17.48 -20.91
CA SER A 179 -16.19 -17.72 -21.09
C SER A 179 -16.84 -16.69 -22.01
N LYS A 180 -16.49 -15.41 -21.88
CA LYS A 180 -17.13 -14.31 -22.62
C LYS A 180 -16.78 -14.31 -24.12
N MET A 181 -15.57 -14.75 -24.45
CA MET A 181 -15.05 -14.79 -25.82
C MET A 181 -14.99 -16.21 -26.38
N ASP A 182 -15.61 -17.18 -25.71
CA ASP A 182 -15.65 -18.61 -26.08
C ASP A 182 -14.27 -19.19 -26.47
N ILE A 183 -13.24 -18.91 -25.66
CA ILE A 183 -11.85 -19.28 -25.98
C ILE A 183 -11.63 -20.76 -25.62
N PRO A 184 -11.30 -21.63 -26.60
CA PRO A 184 -11.08 -23.05 -26.33
C PRO A 184 -9.93 -23.30 -25.34
N SER A 185 -9.99 -24.41 -24.59
CA SER A 185 -8.96 -24.76 -23.60
C SER A 185 -7.57 -25.06 -24.19
N ILE A 186 -7.51 -25.26 -25.52
CA ILE A 186 -6.25 -25.36 -26.27
C ILE A 186 -5.51 -24.03 -26.35
N TYR A 187 -6.14 -22.92 -25.96
CA TYR A 187 -5.51 -21.62 -25.85
C TYR A 187 -5.33 -21.18 -24.38
N GLN A 188 -4.20 -20.55 -24.11
CA GLN A 188 -3.92 -19.81 -22.89
C GLN A 188 -4.36 -18.37 -23.04
N VAL A 189 -4.97 -17.82 -21.98
CA VAL A 189 -5.34 -16.41 -21.89
C VAL A 189 -4.43 -15.75 -20.86
N ASP A 190 -3.66 -14.76 -21.31
CA ASP A 190 -2.84 -13.91 -20.46
C ASP A 190 -3.56 -12.59 -20.24
N VAL A 191 -3.67 -12.16 -18.98
CA VAL A 191 -4.11 -10.81 -18.62
C VAL A 191 -2.86 -10.01 -18.29
N MET A 192 -2.77 -8.79 -18.79
CA MET A 192 -1.55 -8.00 -18.80
C MET A 192 -1.83 -6.58 -18.32
N TYR A 193 -0.84 -5.97 -17.68
CA TYR A 193 -0.77 -4.53 -17.47
C TYR A 193 0.35 -4.01 -18.38
N GLU A 194 0.04 -3.00 -19.21
CA GLU A 194 0.91 -2.58 -20.30
C GLU A 194 1.29 -3.78 -21.19
N ASP A 195 2.55 -4.24 -21.15
CA ASP A 195 3.07 -5.35 -21.95
C ASP A 195 3.48 -6.57 -21.09
N GLU A 196 3.23 -6.52 -19.78
CA GLU A 196 3.64 -7.56 -18.83
C GLU A 196 2.48 -8.46 -18.39
N PRO A 197 2.62 -9.80 -18.46
CA PRO A 197 1.62 -10.73 -17.96
C PRO A 197 1.56 -10.76 -16.43
N LEU A 198 0.34 -10.57 -15.91
CA LEU A 198 0.06 -10.54 -14.49
C LEU A 198 -0.10 -11.95 -13.92
N LYS A 199 0.24 -12.11 -12.62
CA LYS A 199 0.09 -13.38 -11.92
C LYS A 199 -1.36 -13.63 -11.55
N ASP A 200 -1.80 -14.89 -11.66
CA ASP A 200 -3.16 -15.36 -11.35
C ASP A 200 -3.71 -14.91 -9.99
N TYR A 201 -2.82 -14.85 -9.00
CA TYR A 201 -3.16 -14.57 -7.62
C TYR A 201 -3.18 -13.08 -7.27
N TYR A 202 -2.77 -12.19 -8.19
CA TYR A 202 -2.92 -10.76 -7.97
C TYR A 202 -4.40 -10.38 -7.99
N THR A 203 -4.82 -9.64 -6.97
CA THR A 203 -6.10 -8.95 -6.93
C THR A 203 -6.04 -7.65 -7.75
N LEU A 204 -7.18 -7.06 -8.09
CA LEU A 204 -7.23 -5.74 -8.72
C LEU A 204 -6.63 -4.67 -7.81
N MET A 205 -6.80 -4.81 -6.49
CA MET A 205 -6.13 -4.00 -5.48
C MET A 205 -4.60 -4.13 -5.57
N ASP A 206 -4.07 -5.36 -5.66
CA ASP A 206 -2.63 -5.59 -5.80
C ASP A 206 -2.09 -4.91 -7.07
N ILE A 207 -2.77 -5.07 -8.21
CA ILE A 207 -2.36 -4.44 -9.46
C ILE A 207 -2.33 -2.92 -9.30
N ALA A 208 -3.38 -2.33 -8.71
CA ALA A 208 -3.44 -0.90 -8.50
C ALA A 208 -2.30 -0.39 -7.60
N TYR A 209 -1.92 -1.13 -6.55
CA TYR A 209 -0.81 -0.76 -5.68
C TYR A 209 0.57 -0.97 -6.31
N ILE A 210 0.79 -2.12 -6.98
CA ILE A 210 2.06 -2.46 -7.63
C ILE A 210 2.39 -1.44 -8.71
N TYR A 211 1.40 -1.09 -9.53
CA TYR A 211 1.59 -0.16 -10.65
C TYR A 211 1.19 1.29 -10.29
N THR A 212 1.00 1.58 -9.00
CA THR A 212 0.72 2.93 -8.47
C THR A 212 -0.45 3.66 -9.14
N TRP A 213 -1.47 2.92 -9.57
CA TRP A 213 -2.64 3.48 -10.25
C TRP A 213 -3.43 4.40 -9.30
N ARG A 214 -3.68 5.64 -9.76
CA ARG A 214 -4.28 6.72 -8.93
C ARG A 214 -5.74 7.05 -9.25
N ARG A 215 -6.51 6.09 -9.78
CA ARG A 215 -7.91 6.31 -10.21
C ARG A 215 -8.11 7.43 -11.23
N ASN A 216 -7.06 7.79 -11.99
CA ASN A 216 -7.12 8.77 -13.08
C ASN A 216 -7.69 8.12 -14.34
N GLY A 217 -8.98 7.76 -14.28
CA GLY A 217 -9.62 6.87 -15.26
C GLY A 217 -9.51 5.39 -14.87
N PRO A 218 -10.15 4.49 -15.63
CA PRO A 218 -10.23 3.06 -15.30
C PRO A 218 -8.88 2.37 -15.39
N LEU A 219 -8.64 1.38 -14.53
CA LEU A 219 -7.42 0.56 -14.53
C LEU A 219 -7.24 -0.12 -15.90
N PRO A 220 -6.19 0.22 -16.68
CA PRO A 220 -6.03 -0.27 -18.05
C PRO A 220 -5.39 -1.66 -18.05
N LEU A 221 -6.17 -2.68 -18.41
CA LEU A 221 -5.70 -4.03 -18.60
C LEU A 221 -5.77 -4.41 -20.08
N LYS A 222 -4.88 -5.30 -20.50
CA LYS A 222 -4.93 -5.94 -21.80
C LYS A 222 -5.04 -7.46 -21.65
N TYR A 223 -5.46 -8.15 -22.69
CA TYR A 223 -5.40 -9.61 -22.73
C TYR A 223 -4.90 -10.13 -24.07
N ARG A 224 -4.20 -11.26 -24.03
CA ARG A 224 -3.70 -11.97 -25.21
C ARG A 224 -4.08 -13.43 -25.15
N VAL A 225 -4.33 -14.02 -26.31
CA VAL A 225 -4.61 -15.44 -26.48
C VAL A 225 -3.42 -16.10 -27.18
N ARG A 226 -2.86 -17.15 -26.60
CA ARG A 226 -1.72 -17.91 -27.17
C ARG A 226 -2.06 -19.39 -27.27
N PRO A 227 -1.59 -20.12 -28.28
CA PRO A 227 -1.69 -21.58 -28.30
C PRO A 227 -1.04 -22.17 -27.03
N ASN A 228 -1.73 -23.09 -26.39
CA ASN A 228 -1.19 -23.82 -25.25
C ASN A 228 -0.24 -24.89 -25.81
N CYS A 229 1.07 -24.64 -25.82
CA CYS A 229 2.06 -25.64 -26.18
C CYS A 229 2.16 -26.70 -25.07
N LYS A 230 1.11 -27.52 -24.90
CA LYS A 230 1.27 -28.81 -24.24
C LYS A 230 2.14 -29.63 -25.20
N LYS A 231 3.38 -29.92 -24.80
CA LYS A 231 4.25 -30.86 -25.53
C LYS A 231 3.40 -32.06 -25.94
N MET A 232 3.24 -32.27 -27.25
CA MET A 232 2.69 -33.52 -27.76
C MET A 232 3.55 -34.64 -27.19
N LYS A 233 2.97 -35.46 -26.31
CA LYS A 233 3.49 -36.81 -26.10
C LYS A 233 3.22 -37.52 -27.42
N VAL A 234 4.25 -37.59 -28.27
CA VAL A 234 4.24 -38.46 -29.44
C VAL A 234 4.20 -39.88 -28.90
N SER A 235 3.01 -40.48 -28.90
CA SER A 235 2.85 -41.92 -28.80
C SER A 235 3.42 -42.51 -30.08
N HIS A 236 4.64 -43.06 -29.99
CA HIS A 236 5.25 -43.82 -31.08
C HIS A 236 4.40 -45.08 -31.30
N ALA A 237 3.71 -45.15 -32.43
CA ALA A 237 3.21 -46.40 -32.96
C ALA A 237 4.43 -47.25 -33.34
N GLN A 238 4.49 -48.47 -32.81
CA GLN A 238 5.38 -49.51 -33.30
C GLN A 238 4.91 -49.92 -34.69
N GLN A 239 5.76 -49.78 -35.69
CA GLN A 239 5.70 -50.59 -36.90
C GLN A 239 7.13 -50.97 -37.28
N GLU A 240 7.43 -52.25 -37.08
CA GLU A 240 8.65 -52.93 -37.49
C GLU A 240 8.74 -53.04 -39.02
N GLY A 241 9.98 -53.01 -39.55
CA GLY A 241 10.30 -53.73 -40.79
C GLY A 241 11.21 -53.04 -41.81
N GLN A 242 12.54 -53.19 -41.61
CA GLN A 242 13.60 -53.45 -42.62
C GLN A 242 13.84 -52.39 -43.74
N ASN A 243 15.04 -51.94 -44.11
CA ASN A 243 16.32 -52.64 -44.35
C ASN A 243 17.48 -51.61 -44.60
N SER A 244 18.72 -51.96 -44.21
CA SER A 244 20.07 -51.55 -44.73
C SER A 244 20.32 -50.12 -45.27
N THR A 245 21.38 -49.34 -44.93
CA THR A 245 22.83 -49.64 -45.01
C THR A 245 23.66 -48.42 -44.51
N SER A 246 24.86 -48.70 -44.00
CA SER A 246 26.09 -47.85 -43.94
C SER A 246 26.35 -46.79 -42.84
N ARG A 247 27.26 -47.21 -41.93
CA ARG A 247 28.57 -46.62 -41.54
C ARG A 247 28.70 -45.34 -40.67
N SER A 248 29.60 -45.51 -39.69
CA SER A 248 30.36 -44.55 -38.84
C SER A 248 29.57 -43.88 -37.71
N GLY A 249 29.99 -43.86 -36.44
CA GLY A 249 31.18 -44.35 -35.74
C GLY A 249 31.29 -43.59 -34.40
N LEU A 250 31.88 -44.25 -33.38
CA LEU A 250 32.30 -43.76 -32.05
C LEU A 250 31.19 -43.73 -30.96
N GLU A 251 31.08 -44.75 -30.09
CA GLU A 251 31.90 -45.10 -28.89
C GLU A 251 31.61 -44.14 -27.70
N SER A 252 30.80 -44.57 -26.73
CA SER A 252 31.20 -45.01 -25.35
C SER A 252 31.02 -43.84 -24.36
N ASP A 253 30.56 -43.93 -23.10
CA ASP A 253 30.38 -44.97 -22.08
C ASP A 253 29.30 -44.43 -21.09
N SER A 254 28.27 -45.17 -20.68
CA SER A 254 28.19 -46.16 -19.57
C SER A 254 27.80 -45.60 -18.18
N ALA A 255 26.73 -46.22 -17.65
CA ALA A 255 26.29 -46.44 -16.25
C ALA A 255 25.93 -45.21 -15.37
N SER A 256 24.69 -45.07 -14.85
CA SER A 256 24.01 -45.85 -13.77
C SER A 256 24.77 -45.74 -12.42
N ASP A 257 24.18 -45.51 -11.23
CA ASP A 257 22.84 -45.81 -10.73
C ASP A 257 22.60 -45.11 -9.36
N LYS A 258 21.31 -45.00 -9.02
CA LYS A 258 20.64 -45.00 -7.68
C LYS A 258 21.17 -44.24 -6.43
N ALA A 259 20.27 -43.36 -5.98
CA ALA A 259 19.52 -43.39 -4.70
C ALA A 259 20.18 -43.84 -3.39
N GLY A 260 20.05 -42.98 -2.36
CA GLY A 260 20.10 -43.36 -0.95
C GLY A 260 19.85 -42.17 -0.01
N SER A 261 18.71 -42.15 0.66
CA SER A 261 18.51 -41.39 1.90
C SER A 261 19.34 -42.00 3.04
N PRO A 262 19.58 -41.24 4.13
CA PRO A 262 19.00 -41.70 5.39
C PRO A 262 18.52 -40.56 6.33
N ALA A 263 17.76 -40.97 7.34
CA ALA A 263 17.22 -40.18 8.44
C ALA A 263 18.06 -40.36 9.74
N GLY A 264 17.89 -39.44 10.71
CA GLY A 264 17.98 -39.76 12.16
C GLY A 264 18.80 -38.82 13.08
N ALA A 265 18.10 -37.88 13.74
CA ALA A 265 18.14 -37.42 15.16
C ALA A 265 19.49 -37.08 15.89
N PRO A 266 19.53 -36.50 17.14
CA PRO A 266 18.46 -36.06 18.05
C PRO A 266 18.63 -34.66 18.73
N SER A 267 17.67 -34.40 19.62
CA SER A 267 17.28 -33.28 20.51
C SER A 267 18.30 -32.60 21.44
N THR A 268 18.02 -31.35 21.82
CA THR A 268 18.18 -30.85 23.21
C THR A 268 17.06 -29.87 23.61
N SER A 269 16.58 -30.05 24.84
CA SER A 269 15.55 -29.34 25.62
C SER A 269 16.00 -27.94 26.09
N SER A 270 15.11 -26.99 26.39
CA SER A 270 14.62 -26.80 27.78
C SER A 270 13.47 -25.77 27.91
N SER A 271 12.81 -25.86 29.07
CA SER A 271 11.47 -25.37 29.41
C SER A 271 11.41 -23.99 30.09
N LEU A 272 10.17 -23.47 30.16
CA LEU A 272 9.60 -22.29 30.84
C LEU A 272 10.10 -22.03 32.29
N PRO A 273 9.82 -20.82 32.85
CA PRO A 273 8.61 -20.69 33.68
C PRO A 273 7.82 -19.37 33.53
N SER A 274 6.52 -19.45 33.81
CA SER A 274 5.66 -18.37 34.37
C SER A 274 5.01 -18.95 35.64
N PRO A 275 4.63 -18.16 36.67
CA PRO A 275 3.30 -17.50 36.64
C PRO A 275 3.16 -16.19 37.47
N GLY A 276 2.08 -15.45 37.23
CA GLY A 276 1.61 -14.37 38.13
C GLY A 276 0.50 -13.50 37.54
N THR A 277 -0.76 -13.85 37.79
CA THR A 277 -1.98 -13.03 37.59
C THR A 277 -2.50 -12.56 38.97
N PRO A 278 -3.55 -11.71 39.08
CA PRO A 278 -3.72 -10.35 38.55
C PRO A 278 -4.09 -9.36 39.69
N ALA A 279 -3.83 -8.06 39.54
CA ALA A 279 -4.32 -7.03 40.48
C ALA A 279 -5.26 -6.04 39.78
N GLN A 280 -6.30 -5.67 40.52
CA GLN A 280 -7.54 -5.00 40.14
C GLN A 280 -7.38 -3.60 39.51
N SER A 281 -8.24 -3.33 38.53
CA SER A 281 -8.57 -1.99 38.03
C SER A 281 -9.54 -1.27 38.97
N PRO A 282 -9.39 0.04 39.23
CA PRO A 282 -10.48 0.87 39.71
C PRO A 282 -11.28 1.46 38.54
N GLN A 283 -12.60 1.26 38.53
CA GLN A 283 -13.55 1.99 37.69
C GLN A 283 -13.60 3.49 38.07
N PRO A 284 -13.92 4.39 37.13
CA PRO A 284 -14.19 5.80 37.43
C PRO A 284 -15.65 5.99 37.91
N PRO A 285 -15.93 6.96 38.80
CA PRO A 285 -17.30 7.29 39.18
C PRO A 285 -18.02 8.15 38.13
N ALA A 286 -19.33 7.96 38.05
CA ALA A 286 -20.29 8.69 37.21
C ALA A 286 -20.48 10.16 37.66
N PRO A 287 -21.14 11.02 36.85
CA PRO A 287 -21.04 12.46 36.99
C PRO A 287 -22.05 13.04 38.00
N SER A 288 -21.57 13.95 38.84
CA SER A 288 -22.41 14.80 39.70
C SER A 288 -22.63 16.17 39.05
N ASN A 289 -23.89 16.49 38.87
CA ASN A 289 -24.44 17.73 38.34
C ASN A 289 -24.33 18.85 39.39
N VAL A 290 -23.65 19.97 39.11
CA VAL A 290 -23.83 21.25 39.84
C VAL A 290 -23.67 22.44 38.90
N ASN A 291 -24.70 23.27 38.87
CA ASN A 291 -24.82 24.53 38.13
C ASN A 291 -23.85 25.64 38.61
N GLY A 292 -23.38 26.42 37.65
CA GLY A 292 -23.50 27.89 37.66
C GLY A 292 -22.37 28.71 38.31
N ARG A 293 -21.59 29.42 37.48
CA ARG A 293 -21.62 30.89 37.34
C ARG A 293 -20.47 31.42 36.48
N SER A 294 -20.84 32.30 35.57
CA SER A 294 -20.01 33.15 34.71
C SER A 294 -19.10 34.11 35.51
N PHE A 295 -17.89 34.39 35.01
CA PHE A 295 -17.25 35.71 35.13
C PHE A 295 -16.23 35.95 33.99
N THR A 296 -16.58 36.93 33.16
CA THR A 296 -15.80 37.96 32.43
C THR A 296 -14.26 37.93 32.36
N GLN A 297 -13.75 37.94 31.12
CA GLN A 297 -13.09 39.07 30.41
C GLN A 297 -11.99 39.88 31.13
N PHE A 298 -10.75 39.87 30.59
CA PHE A 298 -9.78 40.99 30.52
C PHE A 298 -8.75 40.65 29.42
N ALA A 299 -8.73 41.33 28.25
CA ALA A 299 -8.21 42.67 27.93
C ALA A 299 -6.72 42.67 27.56
N SER A 300 -6.45 42.71 26.24
CA SER A 300 -5.15 43.09 25.67
C SER A 300 -4.95 44.60 25.77
N CYS A 301 -3.84 45.02 26.38
CA CYS A 301 -3.39 46.41 26.38
C CYS A 301 -2.60 46.71 25.10
N GLY A 302 -3.18 47.54 24.22
CA GLY A 302 -2.45 48.20 23.14
C GLY A 302 -1.63 49.38 23.66
N LYS A 303 -0.45 49.60 23.09
CA LYS A 303 0.33 50.84 23.25
C LYS A 303 0.27 51.64 21.94
N ALA A 304 -0.03 52.92 22.08
CA ALA A 304 -0.26 53.89 21.02
C ALA A 304 1.03 54.51 20.46
N ARG A 305 1.04 54.68 19.13
CA ARG A 305 1.33 55.86 18.30
C ARG A 305 2.46 56.83 18.71
N LYS A 306 3.37 57.06 17.76
CA LYS A 306 3.95 58.39 17.48
C LYS A 306 4.04 58.59 15.97
N GLU A 307 3.20 59.49 15.46
CA GLU A 307 3.28 60.06 14.11
C GLU A 307 4.32 61.19 14.11
N SER A 308 5.06 61.32 13.01
CA SER A 308 5.74 62.54 12.60
C SER A 308 5.19 62.94 11.23
N LEU A 309 4.68 64.17 11.15
CA LEU A 309 4.21 64.86 9.94
C LEU A 309 5.21 65.97 9.56
N ASN A 310 5.15 66.35 8.27
CA ASN A 310 5.86 67.39 7.50
C ASN A 310 7.14 66.96 6.77
N GLY A 311 7.32 67.24 5.48
CA GLY A 311 6.52 68.10 4.59
C GLY A 311 6.91 67.96 3.11
N SER A 312 6.03 68.50 2.27
CA SER A 312 6.08 68.49 0.80
C SER A 312 7.12 69.45 0.19
N SER A 313 7.58 69.05 -0.99
CA SER A 313 7.85 69.83 -2.20
C SER A 313 8.20 71.32 -2.10
N GLY A 314 9.45 71.60 -2.50
CA GLY A 314 10.00 72.86 -2.98
C GLY A 314 11.38 72.58 -3.53
#